data_AF-A0A9P0JH23-F1
#
_entry.id   AF-A0A9P0JH23-F1
#
_cell.length_a   1.000
_cell.length_b   1.000
_cell.length_c   1.000
_cell.angle_alpha   90.00
_cell.angle_beta   90.00
_cell.angle_gamma   90.00
#
_symmetry.space_group_name_H-M   'P 1'
#
loop_
_entity.id
_entity.type
_entity.pdbx_description
1 polymer ?
#
loop_
_entity_poly.entity_id
_entity_poly.type
_entity_poly.pdbx_seq_one_letter_code
_entity_poly.pdbx_strand_id
1 'polypeptide(L)'
;MFLGTFSRVKILFVLGIICLLVQCLYYVNYYTLINTIQQYVPTTKLAPNTMVDNKNQTNELENNNVTLIHLAPCPQILPALKERVDLFVPARENLEYVALQLSQLRILEGGHQMPLECEARYKIAILVPYRNRFKNLCWFLLNLHPFLTKQKLDYTIFIIEQFSESSSKEDDGRFNRGKLLNIGYTEALKLSDFDCFFFHDVDLLPMNNGNIYSCPDQPRHLAVAVDKYNNKLPYGQYFGGVVGMSRTHFKLINGFSNIFWGWGGEDDDLYYRTTFHRLNITRYPPKVASYHSLSHPRQKVNPHRYNKDNHLFGCLKVINYVIICYNTYYK
;
A
#
# COMPACT_ATOMS: atom_id res chain seq x y z
N MET A 1 -47.94 65.71 4.07
CA MET A 1 -47.07 64.77 4.82
C MET A 1 -47.26 63.38 4.23
N PHE A 2 -46.64 63.10 3.08
CA PHE A 2 -46.79 61.81 2.38
C PHE A 2 -45.49 61.00 2.57
N LEU A 3 -45.47 60.12 3.58
CA LEU A 3 -44.48 59.04 3.63
C LEU A 3 -44.94 57.94 2.69
N GLY A 4 -44.39 57.94 1.48
CA GLY A 4 -44.65 56.96 0.43
C GLY A 4 -43.97 55.62 0.72
N THR A 5 -44.79 54.60 0.85
CA THR A 5 -44.50 53.16 0.85
C THR A 5 -43.28 52.77 -0.01
N PHE A 6 -42.19 52.33 0.63
CA PHE A 6 -41.15 51.58 -0.07
C PHE A 6 -41.75 50.23 -0.51
N SER A 7 -42.00 50.10 -1.82
CA SER A 7 -42.53 48.86 -2.42
C SER A 7 -41.62 47.68 -2.06
N ARG A 8 -42.21 46.59 -1.55
CA ARG A 8 -41.53 45.32 -1.20
C ARG A 8 -40.60 44.80 -2.32
N VAL A 9 -40.92 45.15 -3.57
CA VAL A 9 -40.11 44.84 -4.76
C VAL A 9 -38.72 45.51 -4.72
N LYS A 10 -38.62 46.76 -4.24
CA LYS A 10 -37.33 47.47 -4.13
C LYS A 10 -36.44 46.86 -3.06
N ILE A 11 -37.02 46.38 -1.96
CA ILE A 11 -36.28 45.71 -0.87
C ILE A 11 -35.72 44.37 -1.36
N LEU A 12 -36.54 43.56 -2.05
CA LEU A 12 -36.09 42.29 -2.64
C LEU A 12 -35.00 42.50 -3.70
N PHE A 13 -35.11 43.57 -4.50
CA PHE A 13 -34.09 43.91 -5.49
C PHE A 13 -32.75 44.29 -4.84
N VAL A 14 -32.78 45.09 -3.77
CA VAL A 14 -31.58 45.44 -3.00
C VAL A 14 -30.95 44.21 -2.33
N LEU A 15 -31.76 43.31 -1.76
CA LEU A 15 -31.26 42.05 -1.18
C LEU A 15 -30.64 41.12 -2.23
N GLY A 16 -31.22 41.06 -3.44
CA GLY A 16 -30.65 40.31 -4.56
C GLY A 16 -29.29 40.84 -5.01
N ILE A 17 -29.13 42.17 -5.08
CA ILE A 17 -27.84 42.80 -5.41
C ILE A 17 -26.81 42.50 -4.31
N ILE A 18 -27.18 42.60 -3.03
CA ILE A 18 -26.27 42.29 -1.92
C ILE A 18 -25.83 40.81 -1.99
N CYS A 19 -26.75 39.89 -2.27
CA CYS A 19 -26.42 38.47 -2.38
C CYS A 19 -25.45 38.19 -3.54
N LEU A 20 -25.66 38.81 -4.71
CA LEU A 20 -24.74 38.71 -5.85
C LEU A 20 -23.37 39.30 -5.54
N LEU A 21 -23.30 40.43 -4.83
CA LEU A 21 -22.03 41.04 -4.44
C LEU A 21 -21.27 40.15 -3.45
N VAL A 22 -21.95 39.53 -2.48
CA VAL A 22 -21.34 38.57 -1.55
C VAL A 22 -20.83 37.34 -2.29
N GLN A 23 -21.59 36.84 -3.27
CA GLN A 23 -21.20 35.67 -4.06
C GLN A 23 -20.02 35.99 -4.98
N CYS A 24 -19.97 37.19 -5.56
CA CYS A 24 -18.80 37.70 -6.28
C CYS A 24 -17.57 37.84 -5.38
N LEU A 25 -17.72 38.40 -4.17
CA LEU A 25 -16.62 38.50 -3.22
C LEU A 25 -16.09 37.13 -2.80
N TYR A 26 -16.97 36.15 -2.60
CA TYR A 26 -16.60 34.78 -2.30
C TYR A 26 -15.85 34.13 -3.47
N TYR A 27 -16.32 34.34 -4.70
CA TYR A 27 -15.67 33.83 -5.91
C TYR A 27 -14.29 34.47 -6.12
N VAL A 28 -14.17 35.79 -5.94
CA VAL A 28 -12.88 36.51 -6.05
C VAL A 28 -11.89 36.02 -4.98
N ASN A 29 -12.33 35.85 -3.72
CA ASN A 29 -11.49 35.31 -2.65
C ASN A 29 -11.09 33.84 -2.90
N TYR A 30 -11.99 33.03 -3.43
CA TYR A 30 -11.69 31.65 -3.83
C TYR A 30 -10.64 31.62 -4.95
N TYR A 31 -10.77 32.51 -5.94
CA TYR A 31 -9.87 32.60 -7.08
C TYR A 31 -8.48 33.11 -6.68
N THR A 32 -8.41 34.11 -5.79
CA THR A 32 -7.13 34.58 -5.23
C THR A 32 -6.47 33.52 -4.36
N LEU A 33 -7.23 32.75 -3.57
CA LEU A 33 -6.72 31.61 -2.80
C LEU A 33 -6.12 30.52 -3.70
N ILE A 34 -6.81 30.13 -4.79
CA ILE A 34 -6.28 29.16 -5.76
C ILE A 34 -4.99 29.66 -6.42
N ASN A 35 -4.94 30.92 -6.83
CA ASN A 35 -3.74 31.49 -7.44
C ASN A 35 -2.57 31.60 -6.45
N THR A 36 -2.87 31.84 -5.17
CA THR A 36 -1.87 31.88 -4.11
C THR A 36 -1.33 30.49 -3.80
N ILE A 37 -2.20 29.47 -3.81
CA ILE A 37 -1.82 28.06 -3.68
C ILE A 37 -0.96 27.63 -4.88
N GLN A 38 -1.29 28.03 -6.12
CA GLN A 38 -0.46 27.76 -7.29
C GLN A 38 0.92 28.44 -7.24
N GLN A 39 1.04 29.59 -6.57
CA GLN A 39 2.33 30.26 -6.35
C GLN A 39 3.16 29.64 -5.21
N TYR A 40 2.51 29.01 -4.22
CA TYR A 40 3.17 28.43 -3.05
C TYR A 40 3.48 26.94 -3.17
N VAL A 41 2.89 26.23 -4.16
CA VAL A 41 3.43 24.95 -4.62
C VAL A 41 4.79 25.26 -5.25
N PRO A 42 5.92 24.83 -4.65
CA PRO A 42 7.19 24.94 -5.31
C PRO A 42 7.06 24.19 -6.63
N THR A 43 7.26 24.87 -7.75
CA THR A 43 7.47 24.22 -9.05
C THR A 43 8.82 23.51 -9.05
N THR A 44 9.04 22.58 -8.12
CA THR A 44 9.90 21.45 -8.38
C THR A 44 9.06 20.49 -9.21
N LYS A 45 9.03 20.75 -10.52
CA LYS A 45 9.05 19.63 -11.46
C LYS A 45 10.27 18.81 -11.05
N LEU A 46 10.09 17.77 -10.24
CA LEU A 46 11.06 16.69 -10.24
C LEU A 46 11.08 16.20 -11.68
N ALA A 47 12.14 16.56 -12.38
CA ALA A 47 12.48 15.90 -13.63
C ALA A 47 12.46 14.39 -13.36
N PRO A 48 11.97 13.54 -14.29
CA PRO A 48 11.96 12.09 -14.12
C PRO A 48 13.34 11.43 -13.99
N ASN A 49 14.42 12.19 -13.77
CA ASN A 49 15.79 11.75 -13.91
C ASN A 49 16.56 12.00 -12.62
N THR A 50 16.31 11.18 -11.60
CA THR A 50 17.28 10.84 -10.53
C THR A 50 16.75 9.68 -9.68
N MET A 51 16.40 8.56 -10.34
CA MET A 51 16.82 7.26 -9.84
C MET A 51 17.63 6.67 -10.98
N VAL A 52 18.83 6.18 -10.68
CA VAL A 52 19.79 5.66 -11.67
C VAL A 52 19.02 4.78 -12.65
N ASP A 53 18.91 5.27 -13.88
CA ASP A 53 18.34 4.53 -14.99
C ASP A 53 19.33 3.40 -15.26
N ASN A 54 19.11 2.23 -14.69
CA ASN A 54 19.95 1.06 -14.90
C ASN A 54 20.01 0.67 -16.40
N LYS A 55 19.16 1.26 -17.25
CA LYS A 55 19.28 1.20 -18.71
C LYS A 55 20.48 1.97 -19.28
N ASN A 56 20.88 3.08 -18.66
CA ASN A 56 22.05 3.84 -19.11
C ASN A 56 23.36 3.28 -18.56
N GLN A 57 23.33 2.59 -17.40
CA GLN A 57 24.48 1.77 -16.99
C GLN A 57 24.67 0.56 -17.91
N THR A 58 23.61 -0.09 -18.40
CA THR A 58 23.78 -1.14 -19.42
C THR A 58 24.34 -0.60 -20.74
N ASN A 59 23.99 0.62 -21.16
CA ASN A 59 24.47 1.18 -22.42
C ASN A 59 25.91 1.74 -22.37
N GLU A 60 26.38 2.21 -21.20
CA GLU A 60 27.81 2.54 -21.01
C GLU A 60 28.69 1.28 -20.85
N LEU A 61 28.09 0.15 -20.47
CA LEU A 61 28.74 -1.16 -20.41
C LEU A 61 28.78 -1.90 -21.75
N GLU A 62 28.02 -1.48 -22.77
CA GLU A 62 28.08 -2.08 -24.12
C GLU A 62 29.29 -1.61 -24.95
N ASN A 63 29.91 -0.48 -24.59
CA ASN A 63 31.09 0.07 -25.28
C ASN A 63 32.43 -0.38 -24.70
N ASN A 64 32.40 -1.09 -23.57
CA ASN A 64 33.53 -1.84 -23.06
C ASN A 64 33.17 -3.31 -23.24
N ASN A 65 34.09 -4.18 -23.65
CA ASN A 65 33.86 -5.63 -23.79
C ASN A 65 33.58 -6.31 -22.43
N VAL A 66 32.57 -5.87 -21.70
CA VAL A 66 32.06 -6.52 -20.52
C VAL A 66 31.12 -7.59 -21.01
N THR A 67 31.60 -8.82 -20.92
CA THR A 67 30.75 -10.01 -21.05
C THR A 67 29.57 -9.79 -20.11
N LEU A 68 28.38 -9.55 -20.66
CA LEU A 68 27.14 -9.53 -19.90
C LEU A 68 27.08 -10.87 -19.18
N ILE A 69 27.40 -10.86 -17.88
CA ILE A 69 27.32 -12.05 -17.04
C ILE A 69 25.83 -12.34 -16.92
N HIS A 70 25.32 -13.19 -17.81
CA HIS A 70 23.98 -13.72 -17.68
C HIS A 70 23.99 -14.64 -16.46
N LEU A 71 23.60 -14.11 -15.31
CA LEU A 71 23.44 -14.90 -14.10
C LEU A 71 22.41 -16.00 -14.36
N ALA A 72 22.64 -17.18 -13.79
CA ALA A 72 21.64 -18.23 -13.83
C ALA A 72 20.44 -17.84 -12.95
N PRO A 73 19.21 -18.27 -13.28
CA PRO A 73 18.06 -18.05 -12.42
C PRO A 73 18.28 -18.64 -11.02
N CYS A 74 17.82 -17.94 -9.99
CA CYS A 74 17.89 -18.41 -8.62
C CYS A 74 17.19 -19.79 -8.47
N PRO A 75 17.68 -20.66 -7.57
CA PRO A 75 17.12 -21.99 -7.42
C PRO A 75 15.67 -21.91 -6.95
N GLN A 76 14.80 -22.73 -7.54
CA GLN A 76 13.38 -22.79 -7.15
C GLN A 76 13.21 -23.39 -5.74
N ILE A 77 14.10 -24.31 -5.38
CA ILE A 77 14.22 -24.87 -4.04
C ILE A 77 15.36 -24.14 -3.35
N LEU A 78 15.02 -23.34 -2.34
CA LEU A 78 16.01 -22.65 -1.53
C LEU A 78 16.81 -23.66 -0.68
N PRO A 79 18.08 -23.36 -0.35
CA PRO A 79 18.83 -24.13 0.63
C PRO A 79 18.03 -24.30 1.93
N ALA A 80 18.29 -25.38 2.67
CA ALA A 80 17.61 -25.63 3.93
C ALA A 80 17.78 -24.44 4.90
N LEU A 81 16.71 -23.69 5.10
CA LEU A 81 16.64 -22.63 6.11
C LEU A 81 16.16 -23.24 7.44
N LYS A 82 16.63 -22.69 8.56
CA LYS A 82 16.06 -23.02 9.88
C LYS A 82 14.55 -22.85 9.82
N GLU A 83 13.78 -23.84 10.23
CA GLU A 83 12.32 -23.80 10.07
C GLU A 83 11.71 -22.57 10.77
N ARG A 84 12.08 -22.32 12.04
CA ARG A 84 11.58 -21.18 12.81
C ARG A 84 12.38 -19.90 12.55
N VAL A 85 11.67 -18.78 12.45
CA VAL A 85 12.23 -17.42 12.46
C VAL A 85 12.32 -16.92 13.90
N ASP A 86 13.49 -16.41 14.28
CA ASP A 86 13.67 -15.69 15.54
C ASP A 86 13.44 -14.20 15.27
N LEU A 87 12.45 -13.59 15.96
CA LEU A 87 12.09 -12.19 15.74
C LEU A 87 13.02 -11.25 16.51
N PHE A 88 13.43 -10.17 15.84
CA PHE A 88 14.22 -9.10 16.40
C PHE A 88 13.32 -7.99 16.95
N VAL A 89 13.59 -7.59 18.18
CA VAL A 89 12.97 -6.44 18.84
C VAL A 89 13.86 -5.22 18.59
N PRO A 90 13.37 -4.16 17.93
CA PRO A 90 14.16 -2.93 17.77
C PRO A 90 14.50 -2.32 19.13
N ALA A 91 15.79 -2.09 19.39
CA ALA A 91 16.23 -1.41 20.62
C ALA A 91 15.83 0.09 20.63
N ARG A 92 15.63 0.67 19.44
CA ARG A 92 15.15 2.05 19.26
C ARG A 92 14.07 2.08 18.19
N GLU A 93 13.04 2.87 18.44
CA GLU A 93 11.92 3.08 17.50
C GLU A 93 12.24 4.26 16.57
N ASN A 94 13.18 4.07 15.64
CA ASN A 94 13.44 5.02 14.56
C ASN A 94 14.05 4.32 13.33
N LEU A 95 13.94 4.95 12.16
CA LEU A 95 14.38 4.34 10.90
C LEU A 95 15.90 4.29 10.74
N GLU A 96 16.66 5.21 11.35
CA GLU A 96 18.13 5.21 11.30
C GLU A 96 18.71 3.96 11.98
N TYR A 97 18.21 3.63 13.16
CA TYR A 97 18.57 2.41 13.87
C TYR A 97 18.23 1.16 13.06
N VAL A 98 17.03 1.11 12.47
CA VAL A 98 16.64 -0.03 11.62
C VAL A 98 17.56 -0.13 10.39
N ALA A 99 17.86 0.98 9.73
CA ALA A 99 18.80 1.03 8.60
C ALA A 99 20.17 0.46 8.99
N LEU A 100 20.70 0.89 10.14
CA LEU A 100 21.98 0.42 10.66
C LEU A 100 22.00 -1.09 10.89
N GLN A 101 20.93 -1.64 11.49
CA GLN A 101 20.79 -3.09 11.69
C GLN A 101 20.70 -3.88 10.38
N LEU A 102 20.16 -3.26 9.32
CA LEU A 102 19.97 -3.89 8.01
C LEU A 102 21.10 -3.57 7.01
N SER A 103 22.13 -2.83 7.43
CA SER A 103 23.21 -2.33 6.55
C SER A 103 23.89 -3.41 5.71
N GLN A 104 23.99 -4.64 6.22
CA GLN A 104 24.60 -5.77 5.52
C GLN A 104 23.74 -6.35 4.39
N LEU A 105 22.43 -6.05 4.34
CA LEU A 105 21.52 -6.62 3.35
C LEU A 105 21.56 -5.92 2.00
N ARG A 106 22.29 -4.80 1.87
CA ARG A 106 22.32 -3.93 0.67
C ARG A 106 20.91 -3.61 0.16
N ILE A 107 20.06 -3.13 1.06
CA ILE A 107 18.76 -2.57 0.70
C ILE A 107 19.04 -1.23 0.01
N LEU A 108 18.60 -1.10 -1.23
CA LEU A 108 18.71 0.14 -1.99
C LEU A 108 17.70 1.17 -1.46
N GLU A 109 17.96 2.44 -1.77
CA GLU A 109 17.02 3.53 -1.48
C GLU A 109 15.60 3.17 -1.95
N GLY A 110 14.61 3.45 -1.10
CA GLY A 110 13.21 3.09 -1.38
C GLY A 110 12.86 1.64 -1.03
N GLY A 111 13.77 0.89 -0.39
CA GLY A 111 13.48 -0.42 0.19
C GLY A 111 13.53 -1.58 -0.79
N HIS A 112 14.27 -1.42 -1.88
CA HIS A 112 14.44 -2.44 -2.91
C HIS A 112 15.62 -3.36 -2.59
N GLN A 113 15.50 -4.66 -2.83
CA GLN A 113 16.58 -5.62 -2.64
C GLN A 113 16.49 -6.75 -3.66
N MET A 114 17.64 -7.18 -4.17
CA MET A 114 17.77 -8.29 -5.11
C MET A 114 19.04 -9.12 -4.85
N PRO A 115 19.04 -10.43 -5.14
CA PRO A 115 20.24 -11.28 -5.06
C PRO A 115 21.33 -10.82 -6.06
N LEU A 116 22.60 -11.01 -5.71
CA LEU A 116 23.74 -10.77 -6.64
C LEU A 116 24.25 -12.04 -7.29
N GLU A 117 24.02 -13.18 -6.66
CA GLU A 117 24.64 -14.45 -7.06
C GLU A 117 23.81 -15.19 -8.12
N CYS A 118 22.59 -14.73 -8.38
CA CYS A 118 21.64 -15.32 -9.31
C CYS A 118 20.60 -14.29 -9.74
N GLU A 119 19.95 -14.54 -10.88
CA GLU A 119 18.82 -13.73 -11.36
C GLU A 119 17.53 -14.16 -10.65
N ALA A 120 16.87 -13.22 -9.97
CA ALA A 120 15.59 -13.52 -9.34
C ALA A 120 14.54 -13.89 -10.40
N ARG A 121 13.72 -14.91 -10.11
CA ARG A 121 12.72 -15.40 -11.08
C ARG A 121 11.56 -14.46 -11.33
N TYR A 122 11.29 -13.59 -10.36
CA TYR A 122 10.14 -12.71 -10.34
C TYR A 122 10.48 -11.42 -9.62
N LYS A 123 9.87 -10.32 -10.06
CA LYS A 123 9.90 -9.03 -9.39
C LYS A 123 8.65 -8.82 -8.55
N ILE A 124 8.83 -8.51 -7.27
CA ILE A 124 7.76 -8.61 -6.27
C ILE A 124 7.51 -7.27 -5.56
N ALA A 125 6.27 -6.82 -5.54
CA ALA A 125 5.86 -5.65 -4.76
C ALA A 125 5.20 -6.10 -3.45
N ILE A 126 5.76 -5.69 -2.32
CA ILE A 126 5.12 -5.84 -1.01
C ILE A 126 4.39 -4.54 -0.69
N LEU A 127 3.06 -4.57 -0.64
CA LEU A 127 2.21 -3.41 -0.45
C LEU A 127 1.67 -3.38 0.98
N VAL A 128 2.05 -2.34 1.72
CA VAL A 128 1.74 -2.20 3.14
C VAL A 128 0.85 -0.98 3.37
N PRO A 129 -0.45 -1.15 3.66
CA PRO A 129 -1.34 -0.04 3.96
C PRO A 129 -1.01 0.48 5.37
N TYR A 130 -0.85 1.79 5.52
CA TYR A 130 -0.24 2.36 6.73
C TYR A 130 -0.89 3.66 7.18
N ARG A 131 -0.98 3.86 8.51
CA ARG A 131 -1.25 5.16 9.14
C ARG A 131 -0.97 5.08 10.64
N ASN A 132 -0.12 5.97 11.17
CA ASN A 132 0.13 6.11 12.62
C ASN A 132 0.51 4.80 13.33
N ARG A 133 1.38 3.98 12.71
CA ARG A 133 1.85 2.68 13.26
C ARG A 133 3.37 2.57 13.28
N PHE A 134 4.06 3.66 13.63
CA PHE A 134 5.51 3.77 13.44
C PHE A 134 6.30 2.71 14.20
N LYS A 135 5.93 2.41 15.44
CA LYS A 135 6.50 1.29 16.20
C LYS A 135 6.38 -0.03 15.44
N ASN A 136 5.18 -0.38 14.97
CA ASN A 136 4.98 -1.60 14.19
C ASN A 136 5.80 -1.57 12.89
N LEU A 137 5.92 -0.42 12.22
CA LEU A 137 6.74 -0.26 11.01
C LEU A 137 8.22 -0.55 11.28
N CYS A 138 8.78 -0.07 12.40
CA CYS A 138 10.17 -0.40 12.77
C CYS A 138 10.36 -1.91 12.96
N TRP A 139 9.44 -2.58 13.67
CA TRP A 139 9.47 -4.03 13.83
C TRP A 139 9.33 -4.75 12.49
N PHE A 140 8.40 -4.30 11.66
CA PHE A 140 8.10 -4.85 10.35
C PHE A 140 9.32 -4.83 9.44
N LEU A 141 9.94 -3.66 9.24
CA LEU A 141 11.11 -3.53 8.36
C LEU A 141 12.30 -4.32 8.90
N LEU A 142 12.57 -4.25 10.22
CA LEU A 142 13.68 -4.96 10.85
C LEU A 142 13.60 -6.49 10.67
N ASN A 143 12.39 -7.04 10.65
CA ASN A 143 12.18 -8.49 10.56
C ASN A 143 11.91 -8.97 9.15
N LEU A 144 11.17 -8.21 8.34
CA LEU A 144 10.74 -8.66 7.03
C LEU A 144 11.87 -8.59 5.99
N HIS A 145 12.73 -7.58 6.02
CA HIS A 145 13.86 -7.49 5.08
C HIS A 145 14.79 -8.71 5.16
N PRO A 146 15.33 -9.11 6.34
CA PRO A 146 16.14 -10.33 6.45
C PRO A 146 15.38 -11.59 6.06
N PHE A 147 14.07 -11.65 6.33
CA PHE A 147 13.22 -12.78 5.99
C PHE A 147 13.09 -12.95 4.46
N LEU A 148 12.82 -11.87 3.73
CA LEU A 148 12.68 -11.87 2.27
C LEU A 148 14.01 -12.07 1.55
N THR A 149 15.10 -11.45 2.02
CA THR A 149 16.42 -11.58 1.38
C THR A 149 16.94 -13.02 1.38
N LYS A 150 16.65 -13.80 2.44
CA LYS A 150 16.97 -15.25 2.50
C LYS A 150 16.28 -16.05 1.39
N GLN A 151 15.17 -15.55 0.85
CA GLN A 151 14.40 -16.21 -0.19
C GLN A 151 14.86 -15.89 -1.62
N LYS A 152 15.95 -15.11 -1.78
CA LYS A 152 16.55 -14.77 -3.08
C LYS A 152 15.54 -14.13 -4.04
N LEU A 153 14.73 -13.21 -3.51
CA LEU A 153 13.70 -12.47 -4.25
C LEU A 153 14.26 -11.13 -4.77
N ASP A 154 13.76 -10.67 -5.91
CA ASP A 154 13.78 -9.26 -6.29
C ASP A 154 12.49 -8.66 -5.75
N TYR A 155 12.61 -7.81 -4.71
CA TYR A 155 11.44 -7.21 -4.07
C TYR A 155 11.62 -5.73 -3.76
N THR A 156 10.49 -5.02 -3.72
CA THR A 156 10.39 -3.66 -3.17
C THR A 156 9.23 -3.60 -2.17
N ILE A 157 9.47 -3.03 -0.99
CA ILE A 157 8.43 -2.79 0.00
C ILE A 157 7.91 -1.35 -0.10
N PHE A 158 6.63 -1.21 -0.41
CA PHE A 158 5.90 0.05 -0.50
C PHE A 158 5.05 0.28 0.76
N ILE A 159 5.27 1.41 1.42
CA ILE A 159 4.42 1.87 2.53
C ILE A 159 3.41 2.88 1.96
N ILE A 160 2.14 2.50 1.95
CA ILE A 160 1.05 3.33 1.42
C ILE A 160 0.37 4.04 2.59
N GLU A 161 0.85 5.24 2.89
CA GLU A 161 0.35 6.03 4.01
C GLU A 161 -0.95 6.78 3.67
N GLN A 162 -1.99 6.57 4.46
CA GLN A 162 -3.21 7.36 4.36
C GLN A 162 -3.03 8.69 5.10
N PHE A 163 -3.02 9.78 4.34
CA PHE A 163 -3.18 11.11 4.88
C PHE A 163 -4.65 11.36 5.20
N SER A 164 -4.94 11.95 6.36
CA SER A 164 -6.28 12.46 6.68
C SER A 164 -6.15 13.83 7.34
N GLU A 165 -6.65 14.86 6.67
CA GLU A 165 -6.91 16.15 7.31
C GLU A 165 -8.20 16.03 8.14
N SER A 166 -8.13 16.35 9.43
CA SER A 166 -9.23 16.24 10.39
C SER A 166 -10.42 17.18 10.16
N SER A 167 -10.60 17.73 8.95
CA SER A 167 -11.38 18.95 8.73
C SER A 167 -12.58 18.81 7.79
N SER A 168 -12.71 17.74 7.01
CA SER A 168 -13.92 17.57 6.19
C SER A 168 -15.00 16.84 7.00
N LYS A 169 -16.19 17.43 7.13
CA LYS A 169 -17.35 16.81 7.80
C LYS A 169 -17.87 15.56 7.07
N GLU A 170 -17.35 15.29 5.87
CA GLU A 170 -17.75 14.20 4.98
C GLU A 170 -16.80 12.99 5.04
N ASP A 171 -15.54 13.19 5.45
CA ASP A 171 -14.59 12.11 5.74
C ASP A 171 -14.50 11.92 7.26
N ASP A 172 -15.06 10.84 7.78
CA ASP A 172 -14.97 10.53 9.21
C ASP A 172 -13.56 10.05 9.64
N GLY A 173 -12.60 10.15 8.71
CA GLY A 173 -11.18 9.91 8.91
C GLY A 173 -10.86 8.43 9.09
N ARG A 174 -11.79 7.52 8.76
CA ARG A 174 -11.54 6.08 8.89
C ARG A 174 -10.45 5.61 7.94
N PHE A 175 -9.75 4.57 8.40
CA PHE A 175 -8.72 3.92 7.59
C PHE A 175 -9.38 3.08 6.51
N ASN A 176 -8.85 3.11 5.29
CA ASN A 176 -9.37 2.32 4.18
C ASN A 176 -8.26 1.43 3.60
N ARG A 177 -8.15 0.24 4.17
CA ARG A 177 -7.12 -0.74 3.83
C ARG A 177 -7.17 -1.13 2.35
N GLY A 178 -8.34 -1.56 1.86
CA GLY A 178 -8.52 -2.01 0.48
C GLY A 178 -8.17 -0.94 -0.54
N LYS A 179 -8.63 0.31 -0.32
CA LYS A 179 -8.31 1.44 -1.20
C LYS A 179 -6.81 1.72 -1.26
N LEU A 180 -6.11 1.72 -0.12
CA LEU A 180 -4.65 1.94 -0.08
C LEU A 180 -3.89 0.84 -0.83
N LEU A 181 -4.32 -0.41 -0.72
CA LEU A 181 -3.70 -1.52 -1.45
C LEU A 181 -3.88 -1.40 -2.96
N ASN A 182 -5.05 -0.96 -3.43
CA ASN A 182 -5.27 -0.62 -4.85
C ASN A 182 -4.38 0.54 -5.33
N ILE A 183 -4.20 1.58 -4.49
CA ILE A 183 -3.29 2.71 -4.78
C ILE A 183 -1.87 2.18 -4.89
N GLY A 184 -1.41 1.39 -3.92
CA GLY A 184 -0.07 0.79 -3.91
C GLY A 184 0.20 -0.05 -5.15
N TYR A 185 -0.75 -0.88 -5.57
CA TYR A 185 -0.65 -1.65 -6.82
C TYR A 185 -0.47 -0.73 -8.03
N THR A 186 -1.27 0.34 -8.11
CA THR A 186 -1.25 1.28 -9.24
C THR A 186 0.05 2.07 -9.29
N GLU A 187 0.55 2.55 -8.15
CA GLU A 187 1.80 3.32 -8.08
C GLU A 187 3.04 2.45 -8.26
N ALA A 188 3.07 1.24 -7.69
CA ALA A 188 4.20 0.32 -7.87
C ALA A 188 4.43 0.02 -9.36
N LEU A 189 3.37 -0.18 -10.13
CA LEU A 189 3.45 -0.44 -11.57
C LEU A 189 3.95 0.76 -12.42
N LYS A 190 4.00 1.97 -11.87
CA LYS A 190 4.65 3.11 -12.54
C LYS A 190 6.17 3.08 -12.39
N LEU A 191 6.68 2.37 -11.38
CA LEU A 191 8.10 2.28 -11.07
C LEU A 191 8.76 1.05 -11.70
N SER A 192 8.03 -0.07 -11.79
CA SER A 192 8.53 -1.28 -12.42
C SER A 192 7.42 -2.22 -12.85
N ASP A 193 7.74 -3.13 -13.77
CA ASP A 193 6.87 -4.24 -14.16
C ASP A 193 6.95 -5.36 -13.13
N PHE A 194 6.28 -5.17 -11.99
CA PHE A 194 6.14 -6.20 -10.96
C PHE A 194 5.25 -7.36 -11.45
N ASP A 195 5.70 -8.59 -11.22
CA ASP A 195 5.01 -9.82 -11.61
C ASP A 195 3.91 -10.19 -10.60
N CYS A 196 4.21 -9.98 -9.31
CA CYS A 196 3.31 -10.33 -8.20
C CYS A 196 3.31 -9.30 -7.09
N PHE A 197 2.22 -9.32 -6.33
CA PHE A 197 1.91 -8.38 -5.28
C PHE A 197 1.57 -9.14 -4.00
N PHE A 198 2.17 -8.72 -2.90
CA PHE A 198 1.83 -9.19 -1.56
C PHE A 198 1.19 -8.05 -0.79
N PHE A 199 -0.08 -8.21 -0.47
CA PHE A 199 -0.84 -7.28 0.36
C PHE A 199 -0.60 -7.65 1.82
N HIS A 200 0.01 -6.75 2.58
CA HIS A 200 0.62 -7.11 3.85
C HIS A 200 0.26 -6.14 4.97
N ASP A 201 -0.34 -6.64 6.04
CA ASP A 201 -0.55 -5.82 7.24
C ASP A 201 0.80 -5.55 7.94
N VAL A 202 1.03 -4.30 8.35
CA VAL A 202 2.29 -3.87 9.00
C VAL A 202 2.53 -4.53 10.36
N ASP A 203 1.51 -5.11 10.98
CA ASP A 203 1.56 -5.73 12.31
C ASP A 203 1.76 -7.25 12.27
N LEU A 204 1.91 -7.88 11.11
CA LEU A 204 2.09 -9.32 10.99
C LEU A 204 3.54 -9.66 10.65
N LEU A 205 4.17 -10.56 11.41
CA LEU A 205 5.54 -11.03 11.17
C LEU A 205 5.56 -12.55 10.93
N PRO A 206 6.13 -13.04 9.81
CA PRO A 206 6.17 -14.47 9.52
C PRO A 206 7.10 -15.21 10.50
N MET A 207 6.64 -16.37 10.98
CA MET A 207 7.34 -17.15 12.02
C MET A 207 8.07 -18.39 11.49
N ASN A 208 7.95 -18.69 10.20
CA ASN A 208 8.53 -19.88 9.58
C ASN A 208 9.13 -19.57 8.20
N ASN A 209 10.39 -19.93 7.98
CA ASN A 209 11.11 -19.68 6.72
C ASN A 209 10.57 -20.51 5.53
N GLY A 210 9.74 -21.53 5.78
CA GLY A 210 9.02 -22.25 4.75
C GLY A 210 7.83 -21.49 4.16
N ASN A 211 7.44 -20.35 4.74
CA ASN A 211 6.38 -19.51 4.20
C ASN A 211 6.92 -18.61 3.09
N ILE A 212 6.93 -19.12 1.87
CA ILE A 212 7.60 -18.50 0.73
C ILE A 212 6.76 -17.38 0.10
N TYR A 213 7.41 -16.24 -0.12
CA TYR A 213 6.88 -15.01 -0.72
C TYR A 213 7.21 -14.91 -2.22
N SER A 214 7.42 -16.03 -2.89
CA SER A 214 7.57 -16.08 -4.35
C SER A 214 6.21 -16.02 -5.04
N CYS A 215 6.19 -15.61 -6.31
CA CYS A 215 4.99 -15.51 -7.12
C CYS A 215 4.15 -16.79 -7.07
N PRO A 216 2.87 -16.73 -6.64
CA PRO A 216 2.06 -17.94 -6.55
C PRO A 216 1.24 -18.17 -7.82
N ASP A 217 1.15 -19.43 -8.27
CA ASP A 217 0.33 -19.85 -9.44
C ASP A 217 -1.17 -19.64 -9.25
N GLN A 218 -1.60 -19.48 -8.00
CA GLN A 218 -2.97 -19.23 -7.57
C GLN A 218 -2.94 -18.25 -6.39
N PRO A 219 -3.97 -17.42 -6.16
CA PRO A 219 -4.01 -16.53 -5.00
C PRO A 219 -3.66 -17.27 -3.71
N ARG A 220 -2.70 -16.75 -2.96
CA ARG A 220 -2.15 -17.41 -1.77
C ARG A 220 -2.49 -16.62 -0.53
N HIS A 221 -3.09 -17.30 0.45
CA HIS A 221 -3.25 -16.77 1.79
C HIS A 221 -2.07 -17.22 2.65
N LEU A 222 -1.23 -16.28 3.06
CA LEU A 222 -0.03 -16.58 3.85
C LEU A 222 -0.33 -16.53 5.36
N ALA A 223 -1.18 -15.62 5.83
CA ALA A 223 -1.47 -15.44 7.26
C ALA A 223 -2.54 -16.41 7.81
N VAL A 224 -2.29 -17.73 7.73
CA VAL A 224 -3.26 -18.78 8.10
C VAL A 224 -3.35 -18.98 9.62
N ALA A 225 -2.21 -19.04 10.30
CA ALA A 225 -2.11 -19.35 11.72
C ALA A 225 -1.48 -18.17 12.47
N VAL A 226 -2.31 -17.19 12.82
CA VAL A 226 -1.85 -16.01 13.57
C VAL A 226 -2.04 -16.24 15.06
N ASP A 227 -1.05 -15.89 15.88
CA ASP A 227 -1.07 -16.08 17.33
C ASP A 227 -2.27 -15.41 18.03
N LYS A 228 -2.67 -14.20 17.60
CA LYS A 228 -3.87 -13.50 18.11
C LYS A 228 -5.18 -14.28 17.89
N TYR A 229 -5.16 -15.24 16.98
CA TYR A 229 -6.28 -16.15 16.69
C TYR A 229 -5.97 -17.58 17.16
N ASN A 230 -5.16 -17.73 18.21
CA ASN A 230 -4.75 -19.01 18.79
C ASN A 230 -4.10 -19.95 17.76
N ASN A 231 -3.32 -19.39 16.83
CA ASN A 231 -2.67 -20.13 15.73
C ASN A 231 -3.66 -20.92 14.85
N LYS A 232 -4.89 -20.41 14.70
CA LYS A 232 -5.95 -21.00 13.87
C LYS A 232 -6.47 -19.98 12.87
N LEU A 233 -6.99 -20.51 11.76
CA LEU A 233 -7.73 -19.72 10.80
C LEU A 233 -9.05 -19.25 11.47
N PRO A 234 -9.39 -17.96 11.47
CA PRO A 234 -10.60 -17.45 12.14
C PRO A 234 -11.90 -18.12 11.64
N TYR A 235 -12.02 -18.31 10.33
CA TYR A 235 -13.11 -19.02 9.64
C TYR A 235 -12.66 -19.40 8.23
N GLY A 236 -13.34 -20.35 7.56
CA GLY A 236 -12.88 -20.96 6.30
C GLY A 236 -12.63 -19.96 5.16
N GLN A 237 -13.45 -18.92 5.08
CA GLN A 237 -13.39 -17.86 4.06
C GLN A 237 -12.42 -16.72 4.41
N TYR A 238 -11.78 -16.75 5.58
CA TYR A 238 -10.87 -15.67 6.00
C TYR A 238 -9.70 -15.53 5.03
N PHE A 239 -9.55 -14.34 4.46
CA PHE A 239 -8.55 -14.02 3.44
C PHE A 239 -7.86 -12.67 3.70
N GLY A 240 -7.64 -12.38 4.99
CA GLY A 240 -7.02 -11.14 5.47
C GLY A 240 -5.58 -11.30 5.92
N GLY A 241 -4.99 -10.24 6.45
CA GLY A 241 -3.62 -10.25 6.95
C GLY A 241 -2.58 -10.16 5.83
N VAL A 242 -2.19 -11.31 5.28
CA VAL A 242 -1.16 -11.40 4.23
C VAL A 242 -1.62 -12.29 3.08
N VAL A 243 -1.69 -11.68 1.89
CA VAL A 243 -2.16 -12.34 0.66
C VAL A 243 -1.22 -12.05 -0.50
N GLY A 244 -0.82 -13.08 -1.24
CA GLY A 244 -0.04 -12.97 -2.47
C GLY A 244 -0.87 -13.26 -3.72
N MET A 245 -0.76 -12.43 -4.75
CA MET A 245 -1.40 -12.64 -6.06
C MET A 245 -0.49 -12.22 -7.20
N SER A 246 -0.63 -12.89 -8.36
CA SER A 246 -0.03 -12.40 -9.60
C SER A 246 -0.72 -11.13 -10.09
N ARG A 247 0.00 -10.33 -10.88
CA ARG A 247 -0.53 -9.15 -11.58
C ARG A 247 -1.82 -9.48 -12.33
N THR A 248 -1.81 -10.60 -13.05
CA THR A 248 -2.95 -11.09 -13.83
C THR A 248 -4.16 -11.38 -12.96
N HIS A 249 -3.99 -12.10 -11.85
CA HIS A 249 -5.09 -12.41 -10.94
C HIS A 249 -5.67 -11.16 -10.28
N PHE A 250 -4.82 -10.26 -9.78
CA PHE A 250 -5.30 -9.05 -9.13
C PHE A 250 -6.07 -8.14 -10.09
N LYS A 251 -5.59 -8.02 -11.34
CA LYS A 251 -6.28 -7.30 -12.40
C LYS A 251 -7.61 -7.97 -12.78
N LEU A 252 -7.65 -9.30 -12.85
CA LEU A 252 -8.85 -10.08 -13.19
C LEU A 252 -9.98 -9.82 -12.20
N ILE A 253 -9.68 -9.82 -10.90
CA ILE A 253 -10.67 -9.59 -9.83
C ILE A 253 -11.03 -8.11 -9.62
N ASN A 254 -10.42 -7.21 -10.41
CA ASN A 254 -10.58 -5.76 -10.30
C ASN A 254 -10.12 -5.20 -8.93
N GLY A 255 -9.09 -5.80 -8.34
CA GLY A 255 -8.52 -5.41 -7.05
C GLY A 255 -9.47 -5.50 -5.86
N PHE A 256 -9.15 -4.75 -4.80
CA PHE A 256 -9.99 -4.62 -3.60
C PHE A 256 -11.18 -3.70 -3.84
N SER A 257 -12.19 -3.77 -2.97
CA SER A 257 -13.17 -2.71 -2.82
C SER A 257 -12.59 -1.47 -2.10
N ASN A 258 -12.98 -0.29 -2.57
CA ASN A 258 -12.60 1.03 -2.10
C ASN A 258 -13.62 1.62 -1.12
N ILE A 259 -14.73 0.92 -0.83
CA ILE A 259 -15.84 1.46 -0.03
C ILE A 259 -15.86 0.98 1.42
N PHE A 260 -14.94 0.08 1.80
CA PHE A 260 -14.81 -0.37 3.19
C PHE A 260 -14.00 0.64 4.02
N TRP A 261 -14.70 1.59 4.64
CA TRP A 261 -14.14 2.58 5.55
C TRP A 261 -14.25 2.12 7.01
N GLY A 262 -13.10 1.83 7.63
CA GLY A 262 -12.99 1.26 8.97
C GLY A 262 -12.73 -0.25 8.94
N TRP A 263 -12.72 -0.86 10.12
CA TRP A 263 -12.34 -2.27 10.26
C TRP A 263 -13.44 -3.23 9.78
N GLY A 264 -13.07 -4.08 8.83
CA GLY A 264 -13.77 -5.31 8.45
C GLY A 264 -14.57 -5.24 7.14
N GLY A 265 -14.71 -6.41 6.52
CA GLY A 265 -15.52 -6.68 5.33
C GLY A 265 -14.74 -6.68 4.01
N GLU A 266 -13.61 -5.97 3.94
CA GLU A 266 -12.78 -5.85 2.74
C GLU A 266 -12.06 -7.16 2.37
N ASP A 267 -11.63 -7.93 3.37
CA ASP A 267 -10.97 -9.22 3.16
C ASP A 267 -11.97 -10.30 2.72
N ASP A 268 -13.19 -10.26 3.26
CA ASP A 268 -14.28 -11.16 2.85
C ASP A 268 -14.76 -10.84 1.42
N ASP A 269 -14.80 -9.55 1.08
CA ASP A 269 -15.03 -9.09 -0.29
C ASP A 269 -13.93 -9.57 -1.25
N LEU A 270 -12.66 -9.48 -0.85
CA LEU A 270 -11.55 -10.02 -1.64
C LEU A 270 -11.70 -11.53 -1.86
N TYR A 271 -12.08 -12.28 -0.82
CA TYR A 271 -12.36 -13.72 -0.94
C TYR A 271 -13.48 -13.99 -1.95
N TYR A 272 -14.59 -13.25 -1.85
CA TYR A 272 -15.72 -13.40 -2.76
C TYR A 272 -15.32 -13.12 -4.21
N ARG A 273 -14.62 -12.01 -4.48
CA ARG A 273 -14.16 -11.68 -5.84
C ARG A 273 -13.24 -12.76 -6.41
N THR A 274 -12.31 -13.24 -5.59
CA THR A 274 -11.35 -14.27 -5.98
C THR A 274 -12.06 -15.55 -6.40
N THR A 275 -13.00 -16.01 -5.57
CA THR A 275 -13.77 -17.24 -5.83
C THR A 275 -14.81 -17.07 -6.93
N PHE A 276 -15.41 -15.87 -7.08
CA PHE A 276 -16.31 -15.52 -8.19
C PHE A 276 -15.62 -15.68 -9.54
N HIS A 277 -14.34 -15.27 -9.63
CA HIS A 277 -13.50 -15.48 -10.81
C HIS A 277 -12.89 -16.88 -10.92
N ARG A 278 -13.38 -17.84 -10.12
CA ARG A 278 -12.95 -19.26 -10.10
C ARG A 278 -11.45 -19.45 -9.82
N LEU A 279 -10.82 -18.50 -9.13
CA LEU A 279 -9.47 -18.67 -8.64
C LEU A 279 -9.49 -19.43 -7.32
N ASN A 280 -8.63 -20.44 -7.21
CA ASN A 280 -8.54 -21.27 -6.02
C ASN A 280 -7.60 -20.65 -4.99
N ILE A 281 -8.07 -20.38 -3.78
CA ILE A 281 -7.21 -19.82 -2.73
C ILE A 281 -6.35 -20.93 -2.13
N THR A 282 -5.03 -20.79 -2.28
CA THR A 282 -4.06 -21.74 -1.73
C THR A 282 -3.54 -21.29 -0.37
N ARG A 283 -3.26 -22.25 0.51
CA ARG A 283 -2.73 -22.04 1.86
C ARG A 283 -1.64 -23.07 2.14
N TYR A 284 -0.53 -22.63 2.73
CA TYR A 284 0.40 -23.59 3.34
C TYR A 284 -0.22 -24.22 4.59
N PRO A 285 0.30 -25.37 5.05
CA PRO A 285 -0.09 -25.93 6.34
C PRO A 285 0.08 -24.90 7.47
N PRO A 286 -0.78 -24.89 8.50
CA PRO A 286 -0.73 -23.91 9.60
C PRO A 286 0.65 -23.76 10.27
N LYS A 287 1.43 -24.84 10.38
CA LYS A 287 2.79 -24.81 10.95
C LYS A 287 3.76 -23.93 10.13
N VAL A 288 3.54 -23.86 8.82
CA VAL A 288 4.35 -23.07 7.88
C VAL A 288 3.77 -21.66 7.76
N ALA A 289 2.47 -21.53 7.55
CA ALA A 289 1.77 -20.25 7.40
C ALA A 289 1.47 -19.57 8.76
N SER A 290 2.43 -19.58 9.68
CA SER A 290 2.30 -19.02 11.03
C SER A 290 2.85 -17.60 11.13
N TYR A 291 2.14 -16.71 11.85
CA TYR A 291 2.51 -15.31 12.05
C TYR A 291 2.39 -14.88 13.51
N HIS A 292 3.27 -13.97 13.92
CA HIS A 292 3.15 -13.19 15.15
C HIS A 292 2.45 -11.87 14.85
N SER A 293 1.43 -11.53 15.63
CA SER A 293 0.73 -10.24 15.53
C SER A 293 1.26 -9.26 16.58
N LEU A 294 1.77 -8.13 16.09
CA LEU A 294 2.17 -7.01 16.92
C LEU A 294 0.95 -6.30 17.51
N SER A 295 1.01 -5.97 18.80
CA SER A 295 -0.08 -5.29 19.49
C SER A 295 -0.33 -3.90 18.93
N HIS A 296 -1.60 -3.49 18.91
CA HIS A 296 -2.01 -2.16 18.48
C HIS A 296 -3.44 -1.78 18.93
N PRO A 297 -3.79 -0.49 18.94
CA PRO A 297 -5.17 -0.05 19.19
C PRO A 297 -6.15 -0.58 18.14
N ARG A 298 -7.34 -0.98 18.57
CA ARG A 298 -8.41 -1.40 17.66
C ARG A 298 -8.92 -0.21 16.84
N GLN A 299 -9.16 -0.44 15.56
CA GLN A 299 -9.78 0.56 14.69
C GLN A 299 -11.29 0.61 14.89
N LYS A 300 -11.92 1.73 14.50
CA LYS A 300 -13.38 1.85 14.46
C LYS A 300 -13.94 0.85 13.46
N VAL A 301 -14.95 0.09 13.89
CA VAL A 301 -15.63 -0.91 13.06
C VAL A 301 -16.34 -0.25 11.88
N ASN A 302 -16.24 -0.84 10.70
CA ASN A 302 -17.13 -0.51 9.59
C ASN A 302 -18.55 -1.04 9.88
N PRO A 303 -19.58 -0.19 10.02
CA PRO A 303 -20.95 -0.61 10.30
C PRO A 303 -21.57 -1.42 9.15
N HIS A 304 -21.05 -1.29 7.93
CA HIS A 304 -21.54 -1.96 6.74
C HIS A 304 -20.68 -3.16 6.33
N ARG A 305 -19.80 -3.67 7.21
CA ARG A 305 -18.88 -4.77 6.90
C ARG A 305 -19.54 -6.08 6.47
N TYR A 306 -20.82 -6.28 6.80
CA TYR A 306 -21.60 -7.46 6.42
C TYR A 306 -22.58 -7.21 5.27
N ASN A 307 -22.58 -6.00 4.69
CA ASN A 307 -23.46 -5.68 3.58
C ASN A 307 -22.93 -6.32 2.28
N LYS A 308 -23.67 -7.28 1.75
CA LYS A 308 -23.29 -8.04 0.54
C LYS A 308 -23.44 -7.25 -0.76
N ASP A 309 -24.22 -6.17 -0.76
CA ASP A 309 -24.40 -5.34 -1.96
C ASP A 309 -23.12 -4.58 -2.32
N ASN A 310 -22.19 -4.46 -1.37
CA ASN A 310 -20.91 -3.77 -1.54
C ASN A 310 -19.90 -4.53 -2.40
N HIS A 311 -20.16 -5.79 -2.76
CA HIS A 311 -19.20 -6.67 -3.41
C HIS A 311 -18.87 -6.33 -4.87
N LEU A 312 -19.67 -5.47 -5.52
CA LEU A 312 -19.50 -5.12 -6.93
C LEU A 312 -19.10 -3.66 -7.17
N PHE A 313 -19.02 -2.84 -6.12
CA PHE A 313 -18.81 -1.39 -6.24
C PHE A 313 -17.39 -0.95 -5.82
N GLY A 314 -16.97 0.20 -6.37
CA GLY A 314 -15.77 0.92 -5.95
C GLY A 314 -14.49 0.10 -6.07
N CYS A 315 -14.11 -0.35 -7.25
CA CYS A 315 -12.97 -1.26 -7.44
C CYS A 315 -11.75 -0.54 -8.04
N LEU A 316 -10.69 -1.29 -8.40
CA LEU A 316 -9.45 -0.76 -8.99
C LEU A 316 -9.69 0.17 -10.19
N LYS A 317 -10.59 -0.20 -11.12
CA LYS A 317 -10.89 0.62 -12.32
C LYS A 317 -11.52 1.99 -12.05
N VAL A 318 -12.09 2.20 -10.87
CA VAL A 318 -12.81 3.44 -10.51
C VAL A 318 -12.22 4.09 -9.26
N ILE A 319 -10.95 3.78 -8.95
CA ILE A 319 -10.27 4.36 -7.82
C ILE A 319 -9.93 5.83 -8.08
N ASN A 320 -10.14 6.67 -7.07
CA ASN A 320 -9.77 8.08 -7.09
C ASN A 320 -8.96 8.42 -5.83
N TYR A 321 -7.84 9.10 -6.03
CA TYR A 321 -6.89 9.51 -5.00
C TYR A 321 -5.97 10.62 -5.53
N VAL A 322 -5.32 11.32 -4.61
CA VAL A 322 -4.26 12.29 -4.91
C VAL A 322 -3.01 11.85 -4.14
N ILE A 323 -1.87 11.84 -4.83
CA ILE A 323 -0.58 11.63 -4.17
C ILE A 323 -0.08 12.97 -3.66
N ILE A 324 0.16 13.06 -2.35
CA ILE A 324 0.69 14.27 -1.70
C ILE A 324 2.21 14.33 -1.82
N CYS A 325 2.89 13.18 -1.64
CA CYS A 325 4.34 13.08 -1.74
C CYS A 325 4.80 11.65 -1.99
N TYR A 326 6.04 11.52 -2.45
CA TYR A 326 6.80 10.26 -2.45
C TYR A 326 8.00 10.45 -1.52
N ASN A 327 8.23 9.48 -0.64
CA ASN A 327 9.39 9.45 0.25
C ASN A 327 10.06 8.09 0.15
N THR A 328 11.38 8.09 0.26
CA THR A 328 12.19 6.89 0.41
C THR A 328 12.56 6.73 1.89
N TYR A 329 12.61 5.49 2.37
CA TYR A 329 13.18 5.18 3.67
C TYR A 329 14.56 4.55 3.47
N TYR A 330 15.48 4.88 4.38
CA TYR A 330 16.94 4.67 4.28
C TYR A 330 17.55 5.53 3.19
N LYS A 331 18.14 6.65 3.61
CA LYS A 331 18.97 7.54 2.78
C LYS A 331 20.44 7.21 3.00
#